data_AF-F0GU35-F1
#
_entry.id   AF-F0GU35-F1
#
_cell.length_a   1.000
_cell.length_b   1.000
_cell.length_c   1.000
_cell.angle_alpha   90.00
_cell.angle_beta   90.00
_cell.angle_gamma   90.00
#
_symmetry.space_group_name_H-M   'P 1'
#
loop_
_entity.id
_entity.type
_entity.pdbx_description
1 polymer ?
#
loop_
_entity_poly.entity_id
_entity_poly.type
_entity_poly.pdbx_seq_one_letter_code
_entity_poly.pdbx_strand_id
1 'polypeptide(L)' 'MKINSLKIKMIMLEKGYNNGTLADKMGSTRQWLGAVLNRGHATMNYISKLAKALDVEPKEIIKPED' A
#
# COMPACT_ATOMS: atom_id res chain seq x y z
N MET A 1 -6.97 9.25 3.85
CA MET A 1 -7.53 8.91 2.53
C MET A 1 -7.81 7.41 2.47
N LYS A 2 -8.84 7.01 1.73
CA LYS A 2 -9.18 5.60 1.52
C LYS A 2 -8.21 4.96 0.52
N ILE A 3 -7.67 3.80 0.86
CA ILE A 3 -6.82 3.02 -0.03
C ILE A 3 -7.58 1.86 -0.66
N ASN A 4 -7.18 1.48 -1.86
CA ASN A 4 -7.68 0.31 -2.55
C ASN A 4 -6.81 -0.90 -2.20
N SER A 5 -7.08 -1.52 -1.04
CA SER A 5 -6.33 -2.68 -0.55
C SER A 5 -6.31 -3.87 -1.52
N LEU A 6 -7.35 -4.04 -2.35
CA LEU A 6 -7.39 -5.08 -3.37
C LEU A 6 -6.39 -4.78 -4.49
N LYS A 7 -6.41 -3.55 -5.03
CA LYS A 7 -5.46 -3.12 -6.08
C LYS A 7 -4.02 -3.23 -5.61
N ILE A 8 -3.75 -2.82 -4.36
CA ILE A 8 -2.43 -2.98 -3.74
C ILE A 8 -2.01 -4.46 -3.72
N LYS A 9 -2.88 -5.38 -3.29
CA LYS A 9 -2.59 -6.82 -3.28
C LYS A 9 -2.36 -7.40 -4.68
N MET A 10 -3.06 -6.90 -5.70
CA MET A 10 -2.84 -7.32 -7.10
C MET A 10 -1.46 -6.88 -7.59
N ILE A 11 -1.09 -5.62 -7.36
CA ILE A 11 0.24 -5.11 -7.73
C ILE A 11 1.33 -5.88 -6.98
N MET A 12 1.11 -6.20 -5.70
CA MET A 12 2.04 -7.03 -4.93
C MET A 12 2.21 -8.41 -5.57
N LEU A 13 1.13 -9.05 -5.99
CA LEU A 13 1.19 -10.35 -6.67
C LEU A 13 1.98 -10.27 -7.98
N GLU A 14 1.71 -9.27 -8.82
CA GLU A 14 2.41 -9.02 -10.08
C GLU A 14 3.92 -8.81 -9.88
N LYS A 15 4.30 -8.15 -8.77
CA LYS A 15 5.70 -7.87 -8.43
C LYS A 15 6.37 -8.95 -7.56
N GLY A 16 5.66 -10.04 -7.23
CA GLY A 16 6.17 -11.10 -6.36
C GLY A 16 6.43 -10.65 -4.91
N TYR A 17 5.75 -9.60 -4.46
CA TYR A 17 5.88 -9.07 -3.10
C TYR A 17 4.93 -9.75 -2.13
N ASN A 18 5.42 -10.05 -0.93
CA ASN A 18 4.58 -10.34 0.22
C ASN A 18 4.58 -9.14 1.19
N ASN A 19 3.77 -9.21 2.25
CA ASN A 19 3.67 -8.11 3.23
C ASN A 19 5.01 -7.82 3.94
N GLY A 20 5.89 -8.81 4.10
CA GLY A 20 7.24 -8.59 4.65
C GLY A 20 8.08 -7.75 3.69
N THR A 21 8.23 -8.23 2.44
CA THR A 21 9.02 -7.53 1.41
C THR A 21 8.53 -6.11 1.16
N LEU A 22 7.21 -5.89 1.12
CA LEU A 22 6.65 -4.54 0.95
C LEU A 22 6.93 -3.66 2.17
N ALA A 23 6.77 -4.19 3.39
CA ALA A 23 7.06 -3.44 4.61
C ALA A 23 8.55 -3.03 4.68
N ASP A 24 9.46 -3.93 4.32
CA ASP A 24 10.90 -3.66 4.27
C ASP A 24 11.22 -2.53 3.28
N LYS A 25 10.65 -2.59 2.06
CA LYS A 25 10.78 -1.52 1.05
C LYS A 25 10.23 -0.18 1.50
N MET A 26 9.18 -0.19 2.33
CA MET A 26 8.58 1.02 2.89
C MET A 26 9.34 1.57 4.11
N GLY A 27 10.29 0.81 4.67
CA GLY A 27 10.86 1.11 5.99
C GLY A 27 9.79 1.07 7.09
N SER A 28 8.87 0.12 7.01
CA SER A 28 7.74 -0.06 7.93
C SER A 28 7.72 -1.47 8.51
N THR A 29 6.88 -1.72 9.50
CA THR A 29 6.71 -3.07 10.05
C THR A 29 5.60 -3.81 9.31
N ARG A 30 5.76 -5.14 9.17
CA ARG A 30 4.74 -6.01 8.56
C ARG A 30 3.39 -5.88 9.27
N GLN A 31 3.40 -5.73 10.60
CA GLN A 31 2.20 -5.55 11.42
C GLN A 31 1.49 -4.25 11.08
N TRP A 32 2.23 -3.14 10.98
CA TRP A 32 1.65 -1.84 10.65
C TRP A 32 1.08 -1.83 9.23
N LEU A 33 1.81 -2.38 8.25
CA LEU A 33 1.31 -2.54 6.89
C LEU A 33 0.02 -3.37 6.87
N GLY A 34 -0.01 -4.51 7.58
CA GLY A 34 -1.20 -5.34 7.71
C GLY A 34 -2.39 -4.58 8.30
N ALA A 35 -2.16 -3.80 9.37
CA ALA A 35 -3.20 -2.98 9.99
C ALA A 35 -3.75 -1.91 9.04
N VAL A 36 -2.88 -1.24 8.25
CA VAL A 36 -3.29 -0.25 7.25
C VAL A 36 -4.11 -0.89 6.13
N LEU A 37 -3.64 -2.01 5.57
CA LEU A 37 -4.35 -2.73 4.51
C LEU A 37 -5.71 -3.25 4.98
N ASN A 38 -5.83 -3.66 6.24
CA ASN A 38 -7.08 -4.13 6.82
C ASN A 38 -8.06 -2.98 7.11
N ARG A 39 -7.57 -1.86 7.68
CA ARG A 39 -8.42 -0.67 7.92
C ARG A 39 -8.86 0.01 6.62
N GLY A 40 -8.08 -0.08 5.56
CA GLY A 40 -8.38 0.57 4.28
C GLY A 40 -8.21 2.08 4.29
N HIS A 41 -7.53 2.65 5.30
CA HIS A 41 -7.28 4.08 5.46
C HIS A 41 -5.83 4.34 5.85
N ALA A 42 -5.23 5.36 5.23
CA ALA A 42 -3.87 5.79 5.52
C ALA A 42 -3.69 7.32 5.35
N THR A 43 -2.61 7.84 5.93
CA THR A 43 -2.16 9.23 5.74
C THR A 43 -1.52 9.40 4.37
N MET A 44 -1.52 10.61 3.81
CA MET A 44 -0.89 10.89 2.51
C MET A 44 0.59 10.46 2.48
N ASN A 45 1.35 10.77 3.54
CA ASN A 45 2.75 10.36 3.65
C ASN A 45 2.92 8.83 3.55
N TYR A 46 2.02 8.06 4.18
CA TYR A 46 2.06 6.60 4.12
C TYR A 46 1.69 6.08 2.72
N ILE A 47 0.71 6.71 2.07
CA ILE A 47 0.32 6.43 0.68
C ILE A 47 1.49 6.70 -0.27
N SER A 48 2.19 7.83 -0.12
CA SER A 48 3.38 8.15 -0.93
C SER A 48 4.49 7.10 -0.75
N LYS A 49 4.74 6.65 0.48
CA LYS A 49 5.71 5.57 0.75
C LYS A 49 5.28 4.24 0.12
N LEU A 50 3.99 3.91 0.21
CA LEU A 50 3.44 2.67 -0.34
C LEU A 50 3.50 2.68 -1.88
N ALA A 51 3.10 3.79 -2.51
CA ALA A 51 3.20 4.02 -3.94
C ALA A 51 4.65 3.91 -4.43
N LYS A 52 5.60 4.55 -3.73
CA LYS A 52 7.02 4.46 -4.04
C LYS A 52 7.57 3.04 -3.90
N ALA A 53 7.18 2.31 -2.85
CA ALA A 53 7.64 0.93 -2.64
C ALA A 53 7.06 -0.06 -3.67
N LEU A 54 5.86 0.24 -4.17
CA LEU A 54 5.22 -0.48 -5.26
C LEU A 54 5.64 0.01 -6.65
N ASP A 55 6.35 1.13 -6.75
CA ASP A 55 6.73 1.77 -8.02
C ASP A 55 5.49 2.04 -8.91
N VAL A 56 4.54 2.80 -8.33
CA VAL A 56 3.27 3.23 -8.95
C VAL A 56 2.95 4.66 -8.50
N GLU A 57 1.98 5.32 -9.15
CA GLU A 57 1.51 6.61 -8.68
C GLU A 57 0.53 6.47 -7.48
N PRO A 58 0.51 7.43 -6.53
CA PRO A 58 -0.44 7.43 -5.42
C PRO A 58 -1.90 7.30 -5.85
N LYS A 59 -2.27 7.89 -7.00
CA LYS A 59 -3.64 7.85 -7.53
C LYS A 59 -4.12 6.44 -7.89
N GLU A 60 -3.21 5.52 -8.16
CA GLU A 60 -3.53 4.13 -8.55
C GLU A 60 -3.95 3.26 -7.36
N ILE A 61 -3.57 3.65 -6.15
CA ILE A 61 -3.76 2.88 -4.92
C ILE A 61 -4.76 3.53 -3.95
N ILE A 62 -5.26 4.72 -4.26
CA ILE A 62 -6.36 5.36 -3.54
C ILE A 62 -7.71 4.92 -4.15
N LYS A 63 -8.77 4.94 -3.34
CA LYS A 63 -10.13 4.86 -3.89
C LYS A 63 -10.51 6.24 -4.41
N PRO A 64 -11.12 6.36 -5.61
CA PRO A 64 -11.81 7.57 -5.99
C PRO A 64 -12.83 7.91 -4.91
N GLU A 65 -12.88 9.17 -4.50
CA GLU A 65 -14.01 9.69 -3.74
C GLU A 65 -15.10 10.00 -4.76
N ASP A 66 -16.30 9.45 -4.56
CA ASP A 66 -17.52 9.86 -5.29
C ASP A 66 -17.91 11.29 -4.87
#